data_AF-A0A351Z1J8-F1
#
_entry.id   AF-A0A351Z1J8-F1
#
_cell.length_a   1.000
_cell.length_b   1.000
_cell.length_c   1.000
_cell.angle_alpha   90.00
_cell.angle_beta   90.00
_cell.angle_gamma   90.00
#
_symmetry.space_group_name_H-M   'P 1'
#
loop_
_entity.id
_entity.type
_entity.pdbx_description
1 polymer ?
#
loop_
_entity_poly.entity_id
_entity_poly.type
_entity_poly.pdbx_seq_one_letter_code
_entity_poly.pdbx_strand_id
1 'polypeptide(L)'
;MKLLLVIALFDAAFFFLFVFFLVRGQKMPLYRQRRKCLVLSMIFLSLFLLCSELLEQLALKSACLPILVWLCMMVFLILNLVSMKKYLASAPQIASALFECGEHNALALQISEGYKTYGKSLPPRGAPKDQWQYMSAFGEFCKIDFAETQKNLRSLQSLVRRNRTYSLFICALGITWVLQVPLFVFSSLYAAKLVG
;
A
#
# COMPACT_ATOMS: atom_id res chain seq x y z
N MET A 1 36.14 -1.31 5.55
CA MET A 1 35.90 -1.49 4.10
C MET A 1 35.08 -2.75 3.77
N LYS A 2 35.44 -3.96 4.26
CA LYS A 2 34.70 -5.20 3.95
C LYS A 2 33.23 -5.22 4.43
N LEU A 3 32.94 -4.70 5.63
CA LEU A 3 31.57 -4.67 6.18
C LEU A 3 30.63 -3.76 5.38
N LEU A 4 31.08 -2.57 4.99
CA LEU A 4 30.30 -1.63 4.16
C LEU A 4 29.96 -2.22 2.78
N LEU A 5 30.89 -2.96 2.18
CA LEU A 5 30.66 -3.64 0.90
C LEU A 5 29.62 -4.76 1.02
N VAL A 6 29.65 -5.52 2.12
CA VAL A 6 28.66 -6.58 2.39
C VAL A 6 27.25 -5.98 2.57
N ILE A 7 27.13 -4.89 3.33
CA ILE A 7 25.82 -4.24 3.53
C ILE A 7 25.32 -3.59 2.24
N ALA A 8 26.20 -2.97 1.44
CA ALA A 8 25.81 -2.40 0.14
C ALA A 8 25.35 -3.46 -0.87
N LEU A 9 26.01 -4.63 -0.92
CA LEU A 9 25.57 -5.77 -1.73
C LEU A 9 24.24 -6.34 -1.25
N PHE A 10 24.04 -6.38 0.06
CA PHE A 10 22.78 -6.79 0.68
C PHE A 10 21.65 -5.82 0.30
N ASP A 11 21.84 -4.51 0.47
CA ASP A 11 20.89 -3.46 0.07
C ASP A 11 20.51 -3.56 -1.41
N ALA A 12 21.48 -3.74 -2.30
CA ALA A 12 21.22 -3.93 -3.72
C ALA A 12 20.31 -5.15 -3.97
N ALA A 13 20.57 -6.28 -3.29
CA ALA A 13 19.74 -7.48 -3.43
C ALA A 13 18.29 -7.25 -2.97
N PHE A 14 18.08 -6.54 -1.86
CA PHE A 14 16.74 -6.20 -1.38
C PHE A 14 16.00 -5.26 -2.35
N PHE A 15 16.71 -4.28 -2.93
CA PHE A 15 16.15 -3.40 -3.94
C PHE A 15 15.71 -4.17 -5.19
N PHE A 16 16.57 -5.05 -5.72
CA PHE A 16 16.22 -5.89 -6.88
C PHE A 16 15.02 -6.80 -6.60
N LEU A 17 14.97 -7.42 -5.41
CA LEU A 17 13.82 -8.23 -5.00
C LEU A 17 12.55 -7.42 -4.89
N PHE A 18 12.61 -6.22 -4.30
CA PHE A 18 11.48 -5.29 -4.24
C PHE A 18 10.92 -4.99 -5.65
N VAL A 19 11.79 -4.54 -6.56
CA VAL A 19 11.40 -4.21 -7.94
C VAL A 19 10.84 -5.44 -8.66
N PHE A 20 11.48 -6.59 -8.52
CA PHE A 20 11.03 -7.84 -9.13
C PHE A 20 9.62 -8.22 -8.68
N PHE A 21 9.37 -8.26 -7.36
CA PHE A 21 8.05 -8.58 -6.83
C PHE A 21 7.01 -7.51 -7.17
N LEU A 22 7.41 -6.24 -7.29
CA LEU A 22 6.50 -5.14 -7.61
C LEU A 22 6.02 -5.26 -9.06
N VAL A 23 6.96 -5.44 -9.99
CA VAL A 23 6.66 -5.64 -11.42
C VAL A 23 5.82 -6.90 -11.62
N ARG A 24 6.20 -8.01 -10.99
CA ARG A 24 5.45 -9.26 -11.08
C ARG A 24 4.04 -9.12 -10.49
N GLY A 25 3.93 -8.44 -9.34
CA GLY A 25 2.65 -8.16 -8.68
C GLY A 25 1.71 -7.31 -9.53
N GLN A 26 2.21 -6.34 -10.29
CA GLN A 26 1.37 -5.55 -11.18
C GLN A 26 0.89 -6.31 -12.43
N LYS A 27 1.69 -7.25 -12.93
CA LYS A 27 1.39 -8.05 -14.13
C LYS A 27 0.53 -9.30 -13.87
N MET A 28 0.33 -9.69 -12.60
CA MET A 28 -0.45 -10.88 -12.28
C MET A 28 -1.96 -10.69 -12.51
N PRO A 29 -2.62 -11.59 -13.25
CA PRO A 29 -4.05 -11.49 -13.54
C PRO A 29 -4.89 -11.79 -12.30
N LEU A 30 -4.49 -12.80 -11.51
CA LEU A 30 -5.19 -13.23 -10.32
C LEU A 30 -4.97 -12.29 -9.14
N TYR A 31 -6.07 -11.71 -8.63
CA TYR A 31 -6.05 -10.77 -7.50
C TYR A 31 -5.31 -11.31 -6.27
N ARG A 32 -5.50 -12.61 -5.95
CA ARG A 32 -4.90 -13.24 -4.77
C ARG A 32 -3.37 -13.34 -4.88
N GLN A 33 -2.86 -13.74 -6.04
CA GLN A 33 -1.41 -13.86 -6.26
C GLN A 33 -0.76 -12.47 -6.34
N ARG A 34 -1.40 -11.53 -7.05
CA ARG A 34 -1.01 -10.11 -7.06
C ARG A 34 -0.86 -9.54 -5.66
N ARG A 35 -1.84 -9.78 -4.77
CA ARG A 35 -1.78 -9.29 -3.38
C ARG A 35 -0.59 -9.87 -2.61
N LYS A 36 -0.31 -11.17 -2.76
CA LYS A 36 0.86 -11.81 -2.11
C LYS A 36 2.18 -11.19 -2.58
N CYS A 37 2.35 -11.01 -3.89
CA CYS A 37 3.55 -10.37 -4.45
C CYS A 37 3.71 -8.93 -3.97
N LEU A 38 2.63 -8.14 -3.95
CA LEU A 38 2.67 -6.76 -3.44
C LEU A 38 3.03 -6.69 -1.96
N VAL A 39 2.51 -7.59 -1.12
CA VAL A 39 2.87 -7.65 0.31
C VAL A 39 4.35 -8.02 0.47
N LEU A 40 4.84 -9.00 -0.28
CA LEU A 40 6.28 -9.35 -0.27
C LEU A 40 7.14 -8.16 -0.69
N SER A 41 6.78 -7.45 -1.77
CA SER A 41 7.45 -6.21 -2.17
C SER A 41 7.52 -5.21 -1.02
N MET A 42 6.41 -4.99 -0.31
CA MET A 42 6.38 -4.04 0.80
C MET A 42 7.32 -4.45 1.94
N ILE A 43 7.40 -5.74 2.27
CA ILE A 43 8.34 -6.26 3.28
C ILE A 43 9.79 -6.00 2.84
N PHE A 44 10.13 -6.32 1.59
CA PHE A 44 11.47 -6.07 1.06
C PHE A 44 11.82 -4.58 1.01
N LEU A 45 10.86 -3.72 0.68
CA LEU A 45 11.02 -2.26 0.71
C LEU A 45 11.33 -1.77 2.13
N SER A 46 10.58 -2.21 3.14
CA SER A 46 10.80 -1.80 4.52
C SER A 46 12.17 -2.24 5.03
N LEU A 47 12.59 -3.48 4.73
CA LEU A 47 13.90 -3.99 5.10
C LEU A 47 15.04 -3.23 4.39
N PHE A 48 14.89 -2.95 3.10
CA PHE A 48 15.84 -2.15 2.32
C PHE A 48 16.04 -0.77 2.96
N LEU A 49 14.96 -0.04 3.24
CA LEU A 49 15.02 1.31 3.82
C LEU A 49 15.73 1.29 5.19
N LEU A 50 15.41 0.33 6.06
CA LEU A 50 16.07 0.21 7.36
C LEU A 50 17.57 -0.06 7.26
N CYS A 51 18.00 -0.90 6.31
CA CYS A 51 19.42 -1.19 6.11
C CYS A 51 20.17 0.01 5.53
N SER A 52 19.57 0.71 4.57
CA SER A 52 20.14 1.92 3.99
C SER A 52 20.24 3.07 4.99
N GLU A 53 19.27 3.21 5.90
CA GLU A 53 19.30 4.20 6.99
C GLU A 53 20.40 3.89 8.00
N LEU A 54 20.58 2.61 8.36
CA LEU A 54 21.67 2.18 9.22
C LEU A 54 23.03 2.50 8.59
N LEU A 55 23.18 2.27 7.29
CA LEU A 55 24.38 2.66 6.54
C LEU A 55 24.60 4.18 6.56
N GLU A 56 23.55 4.97 6.28
CA GLU A 56 23.64 6.42 6.28
C GLU A 56 24.09 6.95 7.66
N GLN A 57 23.52 6.42 8.74
CA GLN A 57 23.88 6.84 10.10
C GLN A 57 25.30 6.44 10.47
N LEU A 58 25.72 5.21 10.16
CA LEU A 58 27.06 4.72 10.52
C LEU A 58 28.17 5.35 9.67
N ALA A 59 27.92 5.61 8.38
CA ALA A 59 28.93 6.10 7.45
C ALA A 59 28.93 7.63 7.31
N LEU A 60 27.76 8.26 7.28
CA LEU A 60 27.59 9.68 6.95
C LEU A 60 27.09 10.53 8.12
N LYS A 61 26.64 9.90 9.24
CA LYS A 61 26.01 10.58 10.39
C LYS A 61 24.89 11.54 9.97
N SER A 62 24.16 11.18 8.93
CA SER A 62 23.10 11.99 8.32
C SER A 62 21.72 11.38 8.62
N ALA A 63 20.69 12.20 8.54
CA ALA A 63 19.29 11.83 8.73
C ALA A 63 18.43 12.15 7.49
N CYS A 64 19.03 12.16 6.30
CA CYS A 64 18.34 12.55 5.06
C CYS A 64 17.31 11.49 4.64
N LEU A 65 17.67 10.19 4.70
CA LEU A 65 16.80 9.11 4.25
C LEU A 65 15.52 8.97 5.11
N PRO A 66 15.58 9.09 6.45
CA PRO A 66 14.38 9.14 7.29
C PRO A 66 13.43 10.30 6.97
N ILE A 67 13.97 11.50 6.68
CA ILE A 67 13.17 12.65 6.24
C ILE A 67 12.50 12.35 4.88
N LEU A 68 13.24 11.74 3.96
CA LEU A 68 12.71 11.34 2.65
C LEU A 68 11.58 10.31 2.79
N VAL A 69 11.76 9.28 3.64
CA VAL A 69 10.73 8.26 3.92
C VAL A 69 9.45 8.91 4.47
N TRP A 70 9.59 9.88 5.38
CA TRP A 70 8.44 10.63 5.90
C TRP A 70 7.74 11.45 4.81
N LEU A 71 8.49 12.19 3.98
CA LEU A 71 7.92 12.94 2.86
C LEU A 71 7.19 12.03 1.87
N CYS A 72 7.79 10.90 1.50
CA CYS A 72 7.17 9.89 0.66
C CYS A 72 5.86 9.37 1.29
N MET A 73 5.85 9.06 2.58
CA MET A 73 4.64 8.62 3.29
C MET A 73 3.51 9.66 3.18
N MET A 74 3.82 10.95 3.36
CA MET A 74 2.84 12.03 3.23
C MET A 74 2.28 12.14 1.81
N VAL A 75 3.12 12.02 0.78
CA VAL A 75 2.66 11.99 -0.61
C VAL A 75 1.72 10.81 -0.85
N PHE A 76 2.07 9.60 -0.38
CA PHE A 76 1.22 8.42 -0.53
C PHE A 76 -0.11 8.57 0.24
N LEU A 77 -0.12 9.20 1.41
CA LEU A 77 -1.35 9.51 2.15
C LEU A 77 -2.28 10.42 1.34
N ILE A 78 -1.75 11.47 0.72
CA ILE A 78 -2.53 12.37 -0.15
C ILE A 78 -3.07 11.59 -1.35
N LEU A 79 -2.23 10.80 -2.02
CA LEU A 79 -2.62 9.98 -3.17
C LEU A 79 -3.71 8.95 -2.80
N ASN A 80 -3.64 8.37 -1.60
CA ASN A 80 -4.66 7.48 -1.07
C ASN A 80 -5.99 8.19 -0.87
N LEU A 81 -6.00 9.34 -0.19
CA LEU A 81 -7.22 10.11 0.03
C LEU A 81 -7.87 10.55 -1.28
N VAL A 82 -7.08 11.03 -2.24
CA VAL A 82 -7.57 11.42 -3.57
C VAL A 82 -8.12 10.21 -4.32
N SER A 83 -7.40 9.09 -4.34
CA SER A 83 -7.86 7.87 -5.00
C SER A 83 -9.11 7.29 -4.33
N MET A 84 -9.22 7.44 -3.01
CA MET A 84 -10.36 7.00 -2.23
C MET A 84 -11.63 7.77 -2.58
N LYS A 85 -11.56 9.10 -2.58
CA LYS A 85 -12.67 9.94 -3.03
C LYS A 85 -13.10 9.60 -4.46
N LYS A 86 -12.14 9.33 -5.35
CA LYS A 86 -12.44 8.96 -6.74
C LYS A 86 -13.22 7.65 -6.84
N TYR A 87 -12.80 6.56 -6.19
CA TYR A 87 -13.52 5.29 -6.34
C TYR A 87 -14.85 5.29 -5.60
N LEU A 88 -14.96 6.00 -4.46
CA LEU A 88 -16.25 6.17 -3.78
C LEU A 88 -17.24 6.96 -4.64
N ALA A 89 -16.77 7.98 -5.36
CA ALA A 89 -17.60 8.71 -6.31
C ALA A 89 -18.06 7.83 -7.50
N SER A 90 -17.29 6.80 -7.86
CA SER A 90 -17.65 5.81 -8.88
C SER A 90 -18.54 4.68 -8.35
N ALA A 91 -18.89 4.64 -7.06
CA ALA A 91 -19.72 3.58 -6.48
C ALA A 91 -21.06 3.37 -7.20
N PRO A 92 -21.81 4.43 -7.61
CA PRO A 92 -23.05 4.24 -8.38
C PRO A 92 -22.82 3.56 -9.74
N GLN A 93 -21.74 3.93 -10.43
CA GLN A 93 -21.36 3.34 -11.72
C GLN A 93 -20.93 1.87 -11.56
N ILE A 94 -20.25 1.54 -10.46
CA ILE A 94 -19.90 0.16 -10.13
C ILE A 94 -21.17 -0.65 -9.86
N ALA A 95 -22.09 -0.12 -9.05
CA ALA A 95 -23.35 -0.80 -8.74
C ALA A 95 -24.19 -1.04 -10.00
N SER A 96 -24.38 -0.03 -10.85
CA SER A 96 -25.16 -0.18 -12.09
C SER A 96 -24.56 -1.21 -13.04
N ALA A 97 -23.23 -1.16 -13.25
CA ALA A 97 -22.56 -2.11 -14.12
C ALA A 97 -22.57 -3.55 -13.57
N LEU A 98 -22.58 -3.72 -12.24
CA LEU A 98 -22.75 -5.04 -11.61
C LEU A 98 -24.19 -5.57 -11.77
N PHE A 99 -25.21 -4.70 -11.69
CA PHE A 99 -26.60 -5.09 -11.94
C PHE A 99 -26.83 -5.51 -13.39
N GLU A 100 -26.24 -4.81 -14.36
CA GLU A 100 -26.31 -5.17 -15.78
C GLU A 100 -25.73 -6.55 -16.08
N CYS A 101 -24.73 -6.99 -15.30
CA CYS A 101 -24.17 -8.33 -15.42
C CYS A 101 -25.04 -9.42 -14.79
N GLY A 102 -25.97 -9.08 -13.90
CA GLY A 102 -26.92 -10.01 -13.25
C GLY A 102 -26.31 -10.98 -12.22
N GLU A 103 -25.06 -11.38 -12.36
CA GLU A 103 -24.41 -12.40 -11.51
C GLU A 103 -24.01 -11.91 -10.11
N HIS A 104 -23.99 -10.59 -9.89
CA HIS A 104 -23.44 -9.98 -8.67
C HIS A 104 -24.39 -8.96 -8.01
N ASN A 105 -25.70 -9.19 -8.12
CA ASN A 105 -26.73 -8.28 -7.62
C ASN A 105 -26.64 -7.99 -6.11
N ALA A 106 -26.28 -9.00 -5.30
CA ALA A 106 -26.09 -8.81 -3.85
C ALA A 106 -24.94 -7.83 -3.54
N LEU A 107 -23.84 -7.92 -4.29
CA LEU A 107 -22.71 -7.00 -4.16
C LEU A 107 -23.06 -5.60 -4.65
N ALA A 108 -23.83 -5.51 -5.75
CA ALA A 108 -24.32 -4.25 -6.28
C ALA A 108 -25.23 -3.51 -5.29
N LEU A 109 -26.13 -4.24 -4.62
CA LEU A 109 -26.98 -3.73 -3.55
C LEU A 109 -26.15 -3.19 -2.39
N GLN A 110 -25.19 -3.95 -1.87
CA GLN A 110 -24.33 -3.50 -0.77
C GLN A 110 -23.56 -2.21 -1.11
N ILE A 111 -23.02 -2.11 -2.32
CA ILE A 111 -22.32 -0.90 -2.77
C ILE A 111 -23.29 0.28 -2.91
N SER A 112 -24.50 0.04 -3.43
CA SER A 112 -25.54 1.06 -3.59
C SER A 112 -26.04 1.59 -2.25
N GLU A 113 -26.39 0.69 -1.32
CA GLU A 113 -26.86 1.02 0.03
C GLU A 113 -25.79 1.76 0.82
N GLY A 114 -24.56 1.26 0.81
CA GLY A 114 -23.44 1.96 1.45
C GLY A 114 -23.19 3.34 0.85
N TYR A 115 -23.36 3.51 -0.46
CA TYR A 115 -23.28 4.84 -1.09
C TYR A 115 -24.46 5.75 -0.72
N LYS A 116 -25.68 5.24 -0.56
CA LYS A 116 -26.82 6.04 -0.08
C LYS A 116 -26.58 6.56 1.35
N THR A 117 -25.98 5.73 2.20
CA THR A 117 -25.72 6.07 3.60
C THR A 117 -24.51 6.99 3.78
N TYR A 118 -23.41 6.73 3.06
CA TYR A 118 -22.12 7.40 3.28
C TYR A 118 -21.69 8.32 2.13
N GLY A 119 -22.34 8.24 0.97
CA GLY A 119 -22.07 9.05 -0.20
C GLY A 119 -20.62 8.97 -0.67
N LYS A 120 -20.08 10.14 -1.00
CA LYS A 120 -18.67 10.33 -1.40
C LYS A 120 -17.76 10.63 -0.22
N SER A 121 -18.33 10.82 0.96
CA SER A 121 -17.59 11.13 2.17
C SER A 121 -16.91 9.88 2.72
N LEU A 122 -15.80 10.10 3.42
CA LEU A 122 -15.24 9.08 4.29
C LEU A 122 -16.32 8.74 5.33
N PRO A 123 -16.69 7.46 5.50
CA PRO A 123 -17.65 7.10 6.53
C PRO A 123 -17.19 7.63 7.90
N PRO A 124 -18.11 8.16 8.73
CA PRO A 124 -17.76 8.77 10.00
C PRO A 124 -17.05 7.77 10.91
N ARG A 125 -16.08 8.26 11.69
CA ARG A 125 -15.38 7.43 12.69
C ARG A 125 -16.41 6.90 13.70
N GLY A 126 -16.50 5.58 13.84
CA GLY A 126 -17.35 4.94 14.87
C GLY A 126 -18.61 4.21 14.37
N ALA A 127 -18.80 4.00 13.06
CA ALA A 127 -19.87 3.15 12.52
C ALA A 127 -19.32 1.77 12.06
N PRO A 128 -18.86 0.89 12.95
CA PRO A 128 -17.87 -0.14 12.62
C PRO A 128 -18.38 -1.22 11.65
N LYS A 129 -19.64 -1.65 11.75
CA LYS A 129 -20.12 -2.82 11.02
C LYS A 129 -20.50 -2.49 9.58
N ASP A 130 -21.36 -1.50 9.38
CA ASP A 130 -21.88 -1.13 8.07
C ASP A 130 -20.81 -0.44 7.21
N GLN A 131 -19.92 0.33 7.84
CA GLN A 131 -18.73 0.87 7.19
C GLN A 131 -17.81 -0.24 6.69
N TRP A 132 -17.56 -1.25 7.53
CA TRP A 132 -16.69 -2.35 7.15
C TRP A 132 -17.30 -3.16 6.03
N GLN A 133 -18.62 -3.39 6.05
CA GLN A 133 -19.35 -4.05 4.96
C GLN A 133 -19.25 -3.26 3.64
N TYR A 134 -19.44 -1.95 3.68
CA TYR A 134 -19.31 -1.11 2.49
C TYR A 134 -17.87 -1.15 1.92
N MET A 135 -16.87 -1.05 2.79
CA MET A 135 -15.45 -1.13 2.39
C MET A 135 -15.04 -2.54 1.95
N SER A 136 -15.63 -3.58 2.53
CA SER A 136 -15.37 -4.98 2.16
C SER A 136 -15.99 -5.32 0.81
N ALA A 137 -17.15 -4.74 0.47
CA ALA A 137 -17.79 -4.90 -0.83
C ALA A 137 -16.86 -4.48 -1.98
N PHE A 138 -16.16 -3.33 -1.87
CA PHE A 138 -15.13 -2.96 -2.85
C PHE A 138 -13.97 -3.96 -2.94
N GLY A 139 -13.71 -4.69 -1.86
CA GLY A 139 -12.72 -5.77 -1.85
C GLY A 139 -13.18 -7.03 -2.53
N GLU A 140 -14.44 -7.40 -2.37
CA GLU A 140 -15.07 -8.50 -3.10
C GLU A 140 -15.18 -8.17 -4.58
N PHE A 141 -15.58 -6.94 -4.91
CA PHE A 141 -15.54 -6.42 -6.27
C PHE A 141 -14.16 -6.60 -6.93
N CYS A 142 -13.07 -6.37 -6.20
CA CYS A 142 -11.72 -6.57 -6.73
C CYS A 142 -11.33 -8.04 -6.96
N LYS A 143 -12.01 -9.01 -6.34
CA LYS A 143 -11.73 -10.45 -6.48
C LYS A 143 -12.40 -11.07 -7.70
N ILE A 144 -13.42 -10.41 -8.24
CA ILE A 144 -14.15 -10.90 -9.42
C ILE A 144 -13.23 -10.81 -10.65
N ASP A 145 -13.14 -11.90 -11.41
CA ASP A 145 -12.41 -11.94 -12.67
C ASP A 145 -13.37 -11.67 -13.83
N PHE A 146 -13.45 -10.40 -14.24
CA PHE A 146 -14.24 -9.99 -15.41
C PHE A 146 -13.55 -10.36 -16.72
N ALA A 147 -14.34 -10.74 -17.73
CA ALA A 147 -13.85 -11.01 -19.07
C ALA A 147 -13.24 -9.75 -19.74
N GLU A 148 -12.43 -9.92 -20.78
CA GLU A 148 -11.81 -8.80 -21.51
C GLU A 148 -12.84 -7.86 -22.18
N THR A 149 -14.02 -8.40 -22.50
CA THR A 149 -15.14 -7.65 -23.06
C THR A 149 -15.70 -6.60 -22.09
N GLN A 150 -15.53 -6.79 -20.78
CA GLN A 150 -16.03 -5.89 -19.72
C GLN A 150 -14.99 -4.82 -19.35
N LYS A 151 -14.50 -4.06 -20.33
CA LYS A 151 -13.44 -3.05 -20.16
C LYS A 151 -13.77 -1.98 -19.11
N ASN A 152 -15.04 -1.56 -19.02
CA ASN A 152 -15.48 -0.55 -18.05
C ASN A 152 -15.36 -1.03 -16.60
N LEU A 153 -15.83 -2.25 -16.30
CA LEU A 153 -15.70 -2.85 -14.97
C LEU A 153 -14.24 -3.07 -14.57
N ARG A 154 -13.38 -3.49 -15.51
CA ARG A 154 -11.93 -3.62 -15.28
C ARG A 154 -11.27 -2.28 -14.97
N SER A 155 -11.67 -1.18 -15.63
CA SER A 155 -11.12 0.15 -15.36
C SER A 155 -11.52 0.63 -13.95
N LEU A 156 -12.78 0.40 -13.55
CA LEU A 156 -13.28 0.69 -12.20
C LEU A 156 -12.57 -0.16 -11.13
N GLN A 157 -12.37 -1.46 -11.38
CA GLN A 157 -11.57 -2.32 -10.51
C GLN A 157 -10.14 -1.80 -10.36
N SER A 158 -9.52 -1.32 -11.44
CA SER A 158 -8.16 -0.81 -11.40
C SER A 158 -8.04 0.40 -10.45
N LEU A 159 -9.07 1.24 -10.40
CA LEU A 159 -9.14 2.41 -9.51
C LEU A 159 -9.17 1.99 -8.04
N VAL A 160 -10.03 1.02 -7.70
CA VAL A 160 -10.15 0.47 -6.33
C VAL A 160 -8.85 -0.27 -5.94
N ARG A 161 -8.31 -1.08 -6.85
CA ARG A 161 -7.04 -1.82 -6.65
C ARG A 161 -5.87 -0.86 -6.42
N ARG A 162 -5.80 0.26 -7.15
CA ARG A 162 -4.76 1.28 -6.97
C ARG A 162 -4.80 1.88 -5.57
N ASN A 163 -6.00 2.19 -5.05
CA ASN A 163 -6.11 2.71 -3.68
C ASN A 163 -5.57 1.72 -2.64
N ARG A 164 -5.89 0.43 -2.81
CA ARG A 164 -5.38 -0.63 -1.93
C ARG A 164 -3.85 -0.75 -2.01
N THR A 165 -3.26 -0.60 -3.19
CA THR A 165 -1.80 -0.54 -3.34
C THR A 165 -1.21 0.64 -2.57
N TYR A 166 -1.80 1.83 -2.67
CA TYR A 166 -1.35 2.99 -1.88
C TYR A 166 -1.46 2.72 -0.37
N SER A 167 -2.55 2.10 0.09
CA SER A 167 -2.68 1.71 1.50
C SER A 167 -1.56 0.76 1.94
N LEU A 168 -1.17 -0.20 1.10
CA LEU A 168 -0.05 -1.10 1.39
C LEU A 168 1.29 -0.34 1.49
N PHE A 169 1.56 0.61 0.58
CA PHE A 169 2.74 1.46 0.67
C PHE A 169 2.76 2.30 1.95
N ILE A 170 1.62 2.90 2.33
CA ILE A 170 1.51 3.66 3.57
C ILE A 170 1.78 2.78 4.78
N CYS A 171 1.22 1.56 4.83
CA CYS A 171 1.51 0.61 5.91
C CYS A 171 2.99 0.25 5.97
N ALA A 172 3.62 -0.03 4.82
CA ALA A 172 5.04 -0.37 4.75
C ALA A 172 5.92 0.77 5.27
N LEU A 173 5.72 1.97 4.76
CA LEU A 173 6.45 3.18 5.18
C LEU A 173 6.18 3.51 6.65
N GLY A 174 4.95 3.36 7.12
CA GLY A 174 4.59 3.57 8.53
C GLY A 174 5.27 2.58 9.47
N ILE A 175 5.35 1.29 9.09
CA ILE A 175 6.10 0.28 9.86
C ILE A 175 7.59 0.62 9.85
N THR A 176 8.17 0.97 8.69
CA THR A 176 9.56 1.41 8.59
C THR A 176 9.83 2.59 9.51
N TRP A 177 8.95 3.59 9.50
CA TRP A 177 9.07 4.79 10.34
C TRP A 177 9.00 4.49 11.84
N VAL A 178 8.13 3.57 12.27
CA VAL A 178 8.12 3.12 13.68
C VAL A 178 9.41 2.38 14.04
N LEU A 179 9.94 1.57 13.13
CA LEU A 179 11.18 0.82 13.34
C LEU A 179 12.45 1.68 13.26
N GLN A 180 12.37 2.88 12.66
CA GLN A 180 13.47 3.86 12.68
C GLN A 180 13.82 4.31 14.10
N VAL A 181 12.80 4.53 14.95
CA VAL A 181 13.00 5.06 16.31
C VAL A 181 13.99 4.22 17.13
N PRO A 182 13.82 2.89 17.29
CA PRO A 182 14.82 2.09 17.99
C PRO A 182 16.16 2.08 17.28
N LEU A 183 16.19 2.12 15.94
CA LEU A 183 17.44 2.12 15.17
C LEU A 183 18.31 3.35 15.47
N PHE A 184 17.70 4.54 15.55
CA PHE A 184 18.38 5.77 15.99
C PHE A 184 18.88 5.71 17.44
N VAL A 185 18.11 5.12 18.34
CA VAL A 185 18.50 4.98 19.76
C VAL A 185 19.70 4.04 19.89
N PHE A 186 19.69 2.89 19.21
CA PHE A 186 20.80 1.94 19.26
C PHE A 186 22.07 2.48 18.58
N SER A 187 21.94 3.15 17.43
CA SER A 187 23.10 3.70 16.71
C SER A 187 23.78 4.82 17.50
N SER A 188 23.01 5.69 18.14
CA SER A 188 23.54 6.76 19.01
C SER A 188 24.21 6.21 20.27
N LEU A 189 23.62 5.21 20.94
CA LEU A 189 24.24 4.54 22.09
C LEU A 189 25.54 3.81 21.71
N TYR A 190 25.57 3.16 20.55
CA TYR A 190 26.77 2.50 20.04
C TYR A 190 27.88 3.51 19.72
N ALA A 191 27.53 4.64 19.10
CA ALA A 191 28.47 5.72 18.85
C ALA A 191 29.03 6.33 20.15
N ALA A 192 28.20 6.51 21.18
CA ALA A 192 28.64 7.01 22.49
C ALA A 192 29.63 6.05 23.17
N LYS A 193 29.41 4.72 23.07
CA LYS A 193 30.31 3.68 23.61
C LYS A 193 31.66 3.55 22.89
N LEU A 194 31.76 4.04 21.65
CA LEU A 194 33.01 4.00 20.88
C LEU A 194 33.89 5.23 21.11
N VAL A 195 33.33 6.31 21.67
CA VAL A 195 34.02 7.59 21.88
C VAL A 195 34.40 7.82 23.35
N GLY A 196 33.71 7.17 24.30
CA GLY A 196 34.06 7.14 25.72
C GLY A 196 34.87 5.91 26.09
#